data_AF-A0A2N2WCB8-F1
#
_entry.id   AF-A0A2N2WCB8-F1
#
_cell.length_a   1.000
_cell.length_b   1.000
_cell.length_c   1.000
_cell.angle_alpha   90.00
_cell.angle_beta   90.00
_cell.angle_gamma   90.00
#
_symmetry.space_group_name_H-M   'P 1'
#
loop_
_entity.id
_entity.type
_entity.pdbx_description
1 polymer ?
#
loop_
_entity_poly.entity_id
_entity_poly.type
_entity_poly.pdbx_seq_one_letter_code
_entity_poly.pdbx_strand_id
1 'polypeptide(L)'
;MKQKKCYFSSIEEDSALPIDYLLDEMKDRELEQINVWECVRDIGSDYSFCKSFREYIDKSESTCNKKECTEYSPRNGKGGCCKHRGFTYQPSEKEFILTLDGKLTPVLAEGHE
;
A
#
# COMPACT_ATOMS: atom_id res chain seq x y z
N MET A 1 17.13 3.46 6.94
CA MET A 1 15.78 4.01 7.25
C MET A 1 14.85 2.84 7.48
N LYS A 2 14.23 2.70 8.66
CA LYS A 2 13.19 1.66 8.88
C LYS A 2 12.01 2.00 7.97
N GLN A 3 11.59 1.07 7.12
CA GLN A 3 10.37 1.27 6.34
C GLN A 3 9.19 1.31 7.31
N LYS A 4 8.41 2.41 7.29
CA LYS A 4 7.14 2.46 8.02
C LYS A 4 6.22 1.39 7.41
N LYS A 5 5.61 0.56 8.26
CA LYS A 5 4.61 -0.41 7.82
C LYS A 5 3.30 0.32 7.50
N CYS A 6 2.62 -0.13 6.44
CA CYS A 6 1.29 0.31 6.09
C CYS A 6 0.30 -0.84 6.31
N TYR A 7 -0.97 -0.49 6.48
CA TYR A 7 -2.05 -1.42 6.75
C TYR A 7 -3.30 -0.98 5.98
N PHE A 8 -4.16 -1.93 5.64
CA PHE A 8 -5.48 -1.67 5.09
C PHE A 8 -6.50 -1.67 6.24
N SER A 9 -7.42 -0.71 6.24
CA SER A 9 -8.52 -0.63 7.23
C SER A 9 -9.73 -1.49 6.85
N SER A 10 -9.77 -2.01 5.62
CA SER A 10 -10.71 -3.03 5.14
C SER A 10 -10.08 -3.80 3.96
N ILE A 11 -10.59 -5.00 3.68
CA ILE A 11 -10.18 -5.78 2.50
C ILE A 11 -10.67 -5.16 1.18
N GLU A 12 -11.65 -4.28 1.23
CA GLU A 12 -12.24 -3.58 0.08
C GLU A 12 -11.55 -2.24 -0.22
N GLU A 13 -10.65 -1.79 0.66
CA GLU A 13 -9.95 -0.51 0.49
C GLU A 13 -8.82 -0.62 -0.53
N ASP A 14 -8.70 0.40 -1.39
CA ASP A 14 -7.69 0.45 -2.46
C ASP A 14 -6.35 1.05 -2.00
N SER A 15 -6.29 1.52 -0.75
CA SER A 15 -5.16 2.27 -0.21
C SER A 15 -4.63 1.70 1.11
N ALA A 16 -3.32 1.41 1.13
CA ALA A 16 -2.62 1.08 2.36
C ALA A 16 -2.18 2.35 3.09
N LEU A 17 -2.59 2.50 4.35
CA LEU A 17 -2.35 3.69 5.15
C LEU A 17 -1.34 3.41 6.27
N PRO A 18 -0.48 4.37 6.64
CA PRO A 18 0.37 4.24 7.81
C PRO A 18 -0.48 4.28 9.09
N ILE A 19 0.00 3.63 10.16
CA ILE A 19 -0.67 3.63 11.47
C ILE A 19 -0.98 5.06 11.95
N ASP A 20 -0.06 6.00 11.76
CA ASP A 20 -0.25 7.40 12.16
C ASP A 20 -1.55 8.01 11.56
N TYR A 21 -1.87 7.68 10.30
CA TYR A 21 -3.07 8.15 9.63
C TYR A 21 -4.32 7.44 10.15
N LEU A 22 -4.23 6.12 10.33
CA LEU A 22 -5.34 5.32 10.88
C LEU A 22 -5.72 5.79 12.28
N LEU A 23 -4.74 6.13 13.12
CA LEU A 23 -4.98 6.67 14.46
C LEU A 23 -5.65 8.05 14.43
N ASP A 24 -5.34 8.89 13.45
CA ASP A 24 -6.00 10.19 13.27
C ASP A 24 -7.46 9.99 12.86
N GLU A 25 -7.71 9.11 11.90
CA GLU A 25 -9.06 8.72 11.48
C GLU A 25 -9.88 8.11 12.63
N MET A 26 -9.27 7.23 13.44
CA MET A 26 -9.91 6.66 14.63
C MET A 26 -10.32 7.74 15.63
N LYS A 27 -9.51 8.78 15.82
CA LYS A 27 -9.84 9.89 16.72
C LYS A 27 -11.00 10.72 16.18
N ASP A 28 -11.00 11.03 14.89
CA ASP A 28 -12.07 11.79 14.23
C ASP A 28 -13.41 11.03 14.30
N ARG A 29 -13.34 9.70 14.16
CA ARG A 29 -14.51 8.80 14.19
C ARG A 29 -14.88 8.29 15.59
N GLU A 30 -14.17 8.71 16.63
CA GLU A 30 -14.36 8.29 18.03
C GLU A 30 -14.29 6.74 18.23
N LEU A 31 -13.40 6.08 17.49
CA LEU A 31 -13.19 4.63 17.54
C LEU A 31 -12.06 4.26 18.51
N GLU A 32 -12.32 3.34 19.45
CA GLU A 32 -11.31 2.85 20.39
C GLU A 32 -10.36 1.81 19.75
N GLN A 33 -10.87 1.04 18.80
CA GLN A 33 -10.13 0.02 18.06
C GLN A 33 -10.70 -0.22 16.65
N ILE A 34 -9.85 -0.69 15.74
CA ILE A 34 -10.24 -1.14 14.38
C ILE A 34 -9.46 -2.38 13.98
N ASN A 35 -10.04 -3.16 13.07
CA ASN A 35 -9.36 -4.27 12.42
C ASN A 35 -8.56 -3.75 11.23
N VAL A 36 -7.32 -4.21 11.10
CA VAL A 36 -6.42 -3.80 10.03
C VAL A 36 -5.64 -4.99 9.49
N TRP A 37 -5.36 -4.99 8.19
CA TRP A 37 -4.65 -6.06 7.51
C TRP A 37 -3.24 -5.63 7.12
N GLU A 38 -2.24 -6.50 7.35
CA GLU A 38 -0.86 -6.20 6.94
C GLU A 38 -0.79 -6.10 5.41
N CYS A 39 -0.21 -5.00 4.95
CA CYS A 39 0.01 -4.72 3.54
C CYS A 39 1.13 -5.61 2.97
N VAL A 40 0.81 -6.46 1.98
CA VAL A 40 1.78 -7.28 1.25
C VAL A 40 1.88 -6.84 -0.20
N ARG A 41 3.04 -7.07 -0.83
CA ARG A 41 3.22 -6.71 -2.25
C ARG A 41 2.31 -7.57 -3.10
N ASP A 42 1.62 -6.95 -4.03
CA ASP A 42 0.84 -7.66 -5.03
C ASP A 42 1.76 -8.10 -6.18
N ILE A 43 2.25 -9.33 -6.07
CA ILE A 43 3.17 -9.92 -7.04
C ILE A 43 2.34 -10.49 -8.18
N GLY A 44 2.52 -9.95 -9.39
CA GLY A 44 1.79 -10.40 -10.58
C GLY A 44 0.66 -9.47 -11.00
N SER A 45 0.36 -8.43 -10.21
CA SER A 45 -0.56 -7.34 -10.58
C SER A 45 -0.34 -6.87 -12.02
N ASP A 46 -1.40 -6.61 -12.77
CA ASP A 46 -1.31 -5.89 -14.05
C ASP A 46 -1.05 -4.39 -13.84
N TYR A 47 -1.07 -3.90 -12.60
CA TYR A 47 -0.88 -2.49 -12.27
C TYR A 47 0.47 -2.21 -11.61
N SER A 48 0.93 -0.97 -11.75
CA SER A 48 2.05 -0.43 -10.98
C SER A 48 1.78 0.99 -10.52
N PHE A 49 2.21 1.34 -9.31
CA PHE A 49 1.99 2.68 -8.78
C PHE A 49 3.08 3.66 -9.26
N CYS A 50 2.72 4.82 -9.79
CA CYS A 50 3.65 5.89 -10.16
C CYS A 50 3.82 6.89 -9.02
N LYS A 51 5.01 6.94 -8.42
CA LYS A 51 5.31 7.84 -7.30
C LYS A 51 5.35 9.32 -7.67
N SER A 52 5.49 9.67 -8.95
CA SER A 52 5.50 11.09 -9.39
C SER A 52 4.09 11.64 -9.43
N PHE A 53 3.19 10.96 -10.15
CA PHE A 53 1.80 11.40 -10.30
C PHE A 53 0.85 10.87 -9.22
N ARG A 54 1.31 9.90 -8.41
CA ARG A 54 0.55 9.23 -7.34
C ARG A 54 -0.69 8.49 -7.85
N GLU A 55 -0.54 7.80 -8.98
CA GLU A 55 -1.61 7.07 -9.65
C GLU A 55 -1.22 5.61 -9.97
N TYR A 56 -2.22 4.75 -10.15
CA TYR A 56 -2.02 3.39 -10.68
C TYR A 56 -1.94 3.43 -12.21
N ILE A 57 -0.91 2.78 -12.75
CA ILE A 57 -0.69 2.65 -14.18
C ILE A 57 -0.89 1.19 -14.57
N ASP A 58 -1.77 0.97 -15.54
CA ASP A 58 -1.93 -0.32 -16.21
C ASP A 58 -0.65 -0.65 -17.00
N LYS A 59 -0.08 -1.84 -16.75
CA LYS A 59 1.17 -2.27 -17.39
C LYS A 59 0.99 -2.62 -18.85
N SER A 60 -0.22 -2.99 -19.29
CA SER A 60 -0.51 -3.32 -20.67
C SER A 60 -0.50 -2.07 -21.56
N GLU A 61 -0.97 -0.94 -21.04
CA GLU A 61 -1.09 0.32 -21.80
C GLU A 61 0.24 1.06 -22.02
N SER A 62 1.37 0.57 -21.47
CA SER A 62 2.75 0.98 -21.81
C SER A 62 3.09 2.48 -21.85
N THR A 63 2.32 3.35 -21.20
CA THR A 63 2.51 4.82 -21.23
C THR A 63 3.73 5.32 -20.42
N CYS A 64 4.31 4.47 -19.55
CA CYS A 64 5.46 4.83 -18.71
C CYS A 64 6.81 4.74 -19.47
N ASN A 65 6.98 5.56 -20.50
CA ASN A 65 8.17 5.59 -21.35
C ASN A 65 8.60 7.03 -21.69
N LYS A 66 9.82 7.20 -22.23
CA LYS A 66 10.41 8.51 -22.51
C LYS A 66 9.62 9.35 -23.54
N LYS A 67 8.83 8.72 -24.41
CA LYS A 67 8.09 9.42 -25.47
C LYS A 67 6.79 10.03 -24.97
N GLU A 68 6.13 9.38 -24.00
CA GLU A 68 4.77 9.72 -23.58
C GLU A 68 4.71 10.31 -22.16
N CYS A 69 5.73 10.07 -21.34
CA CYS A 69 5.76 10.52 -19.95
C CYS A 69 6.87 11.54 -19.71
N THR A 70 6.49 12.78 -19.38
CA THR A 70 7.41 13.90 -19.10
C THR A 70 8.30 13.66 -17.87
N GLU A 71 7.78 12.96 -16.88
CA GLU A 71 8.47 12.61 -15.64
C GLU A 71 9.31 11.32 -15.75
N TYR A 72 9.38 10.72 -16.95
CA TYR A 72 10.10 9.46 -17.14
C TYR A 72 11.60 9.64 -16.86
N SER A 73 12.07 8.94 -15.83
CA SER A 73 13.46 9.00 -15.38
C SER A 73 13.96 7.58 -15.09
N PRO A 74 14.71 6.94 -16.00
CA PRO A 74 15.10 5.55 -15.86
C PRO A 74 16.10 5.36 -14.71
N ARG A 75 15.98 4.25 -13.96
CA ARG A 75 16.84 3.96 -12.81
C ARG A 75 18.34 3.91 -13.13
N ASN A 76 18.68 3.54 -14.37
CA ASN A 76 20.06 3.42 -14.85
C ASN A 76 20.52 4.64 -15.67
N GLY A 77 19.70 5.69 -15.81
CA GLY A 77 19.98 6.88 -16.60
C GLY A 77 19.96 6.71 -18.14
N LYS A 78 19.79 5.49 -18.65
CA LYS A 78 19.80 5.19 -20.11
C LYS A 78 18.42 4.81 -20.63
N GLY A 79 17.74 3.87 -19.97
CA GLY A 79 16.43 3.36 -20.39
C GLY A 79 15.97 2.17 -19.54
N GLY A 80 14.72 1.77 -19.69
CA GLY A 80 14.11 0.65 -18.94
C GLY A 80 13.15 1.12 -17.85
N CYS A 81 13.24 0.54 -16.65
CA CYS A 81 12.28 0.83 -15.58
C CYS A 81 12.50 2.24 -14.99
N CYS A 82 11.43 3.03 -14.94
CA CYS A 82 11.45 4.36 -14.33
C CYS A 82 11.72 4.30 -12.81
N LYS A 83 12.43 5.29 -12.25
CA LYS A 83 12.71 5.43 -10.81
C LYS A 83 11.43 5.71 -10.01
N HIS A 84 10.43 6.31 -10.65
CA HIS A 84 9.14 6.60 -10.05
C HIS A 84 8.23 5.37 -9.99
N ARG A 85 8.58 4.26 -10.67
CA ARG A 85 7.79 3.03 -10.60
C ARG A 85 7.87 2.41 -9.20
N GLY A 86 6.72 2.35 -8.54
CA GLY A 86 6.46 1.69 -7.27
C GLY A 86 5.82 0.31 -7.45
N PHE A 87 5.50 -0.29 -6.32
CA PHE A 87 4.76 -1.56 -6.24
C PHE A 87 3.30 -1.26 -5.97
N THR A 88 2.43 -2.18 -6.37
CA THR A 88 1.08 -2.31 -5.84
C THR A 88 1.11 -3.21 -4.62
N TYR A 89 0.08 -3.08 -3.79
CA TYR A 89 -0.05 -3.80 -2.55
C TYR A 89 -1.48 -4.27 -2.39
N GLN A 90 -1.66 -5.35 -1.65
CA GLN A 90 -2.96 -5.92 -1.30
C GLN A 90 -2.98 -6.27 0.20
N PRO A 91 -4.17 -6.34 0.81
CA PRO A 91 -4.31 -6.88 2.16
C PRO A 91 -3.83 -8.34 2.20
N SER A 92 -3.12 -8.71 3.26
CA SER A 92 -2.80 -10.12 3.53
C SER A 92 -3.82 -10.75 4.47
N GLU A 93 -3.74 -12.07 4.61
CA GLU A 93 -4.52 -12.85 5.59
C GLU A 93 -4.17 -12.50 7.05
N LYS A 94 -3.09 -11.74 7.29
CA LYS A 94 -2.71 -11.34 8.64
C LYS A 94 -3.49 -10.12 9.09
N GLU A 95 -4.44 -10.39 9.97
CA GLU A 95 -5.26 -9.39 10.61
C GLU A 95 -4.72 -8.98 11.98
N PHE A 96 -4.87 -7.71 12.32
CA PHE A 96 -4.48 -7.13 13.59
C PHE A 96 -5.60 -6.23 14.11
N ILE A 97 -5.76 -6.18 15.43
CA ILE A 97 -6.53 -5.15 16.09
C ILE A 97 -5.59 -3.99 16.42
N LEU A 98 -5.84 -2.83 15.81
CA LEU A 98 -5.20 -1.57 16.14
C LEU A 98 -6.03 -0.85 17.21
N THR A 99 -5.40 -0.47 18.31
CA THR A 99 -6.00 0.34 19.37
C THR A 99 -5.54 1.79 19.29
N LEU A 100 -6.31 2.72 19.87
CA LEU A 100 -6.02 4.16 19.85
C LEU A 100 -4.63 4.55 20.44
N ASP A 101 -4.08 3.71 21.31
CA ASP A 101 -2.71 3.85 21.86
C ASP A 101 -1.60 3.48 20.84
N GLY A 102 -1.98 3.04 19.65
CA GLY A 102 -1.05 2.60 18.60
C GLY A 102 -0.57 1.16 18.75
N LYS A 103 -1.15 0.39 19.67
CA LYS A 103 -0.81 -1.02 19.86
C LYS A 103 -1.54 -1.88 18.82
N LEU A 104 -0.77 -2.72 18.12
CA LEU A 104 -1.25 -3.75 17.21
C LEU A 104 -1.21 -5.13 17.88
N THR A 105 -2.35 -5.82 17.90
CA THR A 105 -2.47 -7.18 18.43
C THR A 105 -2.88 -8.12 17.30
N PRO A 106 -2.10 -9.17 16.98
CA PRO A 106 -2.49 -10.10 15.92
C PRO A 106 -3.79 -10.82 16.30
N VAL A 107 -4.72 -10.91 15.36
CA VAL A 107 -5.88 -11.79 15.49
C VAL A 107 -5.36 -13.20 15.20
N LEU A 108 -5.31 -14.05 16.21
CA LEU A 108 -5.01 -15.46 16.01
C LEU A 108 -6.20 -16.06 15.25
N ALA A 109 -5.98 -16.48 14.01
CA ALA A 109 -6.94 -17.32 13.31
C ALA A 109 -7.09 -18.59 14.15
N GLU A 110 -8.19 -18.71 14.90
CA GLU A 110 -8.56 -19.96 15.53
C GLU A 110 -8.73 -20.96 14.39
N GLY A 111 -7.84 -21.95 14.37
CA GLY A 111 -7.81 -22.97 13.33
C GLY A 111 -9.18 -23.64 13.25
N HIS A 112 -9.86 -23.43 12.14
CA HIS A 112 -10.93 -24.33 11.73
C HIS A 112 -10.27 -25.67 11.35
N GLU A 113 -10.39 -26.60 12.31
CA GLU A 113 -10.44 -28.07 12.24
C GLU A 113 -9.90 -28.78 10.98
#